data_AF-A0A959CR72-F1
#
_entry.id   AF-A0A959CR72-F1
#
_cell.length_a   1.000
_cell.length_b   1.000
_cell.length_c   1.000
_cell.angle_alpha   90.00
_cell.angle_beta   90.00
_cell.angle_gamma   90.00
#
_symmetry.space_group_name_H-M   'P 1'
#
loop_
_entity.id
_entity.type
_entity.pdbx_description
1 polymer ?
#
loop_
_entity_poly.entity_id
_entity_poly.type
_entity_poly.pdbx_seq_one_letter_code
_entity_poly.pdbx_strand_id
1 'polypeptide(L)'
;MKFATIDYLIFIAYGLIIIGIAFWVTRKGEKTSEDYFLAGKSLPWWAIGASLIAANISAEQFIGMSGSGFAIGLAIASYEWMAAITLIIVGKFFLPIFLEKKLYTIPEFIEKRYSERLKTILAIFWISLYVFVNLTSVLYLGATALDTIMGSGTGSILLPCIIGLALFAALYSLWGGLAAVAWTDVIQVVLLIAGGLITSFIALSHVSPDGSLIGGFKAIYEHAPEKFSMILEKGEIITPNGKDAWWDLPGLAVLIGGLWVANLYYWGFNQYIIQRTLAAKSLRESQRGIAFAAFLKLLIPLIVVIPGIVAFVLNSGPDGLVTAQSADPSFIGPKGNIINDNAAPWLISSFIPTGLKGLVLAALSAAIVSSLASMLNSTATIFTMDIYKPYFNRQATEGKLVSVGRLSAGAALVVAVLLAPQLKNL
;
A
#
# COMPACT_ATOMS: atom_id res chain seq x y z
N MET A 1 1.16 26.35 4.31
CA MET A 1 -0.02 27.00 3.69
C MET A 1 -1.25 26.10 3.86
N LYS A 2 -2.43 26.66 4.14
CA LYS A 2 -3.66 25.90 4.43
C LYS A 2 -4.24 25.23 3.17
N PHE A 3 -4.83 24.04 3.31
CA PHE A 3 -5.59 23.35 2.27
C PHE A 3 -6.76 24.25 1.79
N ALA A 4 -6.87 24.49 0.48
CA ALA A 4 -7.84 25.46 -0.02
C ALA A 4 -9.23 24.83 -0.18
N THR A 5 -10.28 25.66 -0.26
CA THR A 5 -11.66 25.20 -0.47
C THR A 5 -11.80 24.32 -1.71
N ILE A 6 -11.09 24.64 -2.79
CA ILE A 6 -11.10 23.84 -4.02
C ILE A 6 -10.47 22.45 -3.82
N ASP A 7 -9.45 22.34 -2.97
CA ASP A 7 -8.83 21.05 -2.63
C ASP A 7 -9.82 20.15 -1.86
N TYR A 8 -10.55 20.73 -0.90
CA TYR A 8 -11.62 20.02 -0.19
C TYR A 8 -12.73 19.56 -1.14
N LEU A 9 -13.15 20.41 -2.08
CA LEU A 9 -14.19 20.07 -3.05
C LEU A 9 -13.76 18.90 -3.95
N ILE A 10 -12.53 18.93 -4.47
CA ILE A 10 -11.98 17.84 -5.29
C ILE A 10 -11.90 16.54 -4.47
N PHE A 11 -11.41 16.63 -3.23
CA PHE A 11 -11.30 15.47 -2.34
C PHE A 11 -12.67 14.84 -2.02
N ILE A 12 -13.66 15.66 -1.67
CA ILE A 12 -15.03 15.19 -1.37
C ILE A 12 -15.70 14.64 -2.62
N ALA A 13 -15.58 15.32 -3.77
CA ALA A 13 -16.14 14.85 -5.03
C ALA A 13 -15.59 13.48 -5.42
N TYR A 14 -14.28 13.28 -5.26
CA TYR A 14 -13.64 11.98 -5.44
C TYR A 14 -14.24 10.91 -4.51
N GLY A 15 -14.37 11.21 -3.21
CA GLY A 15 -14.96 10.29 -2.24
C GLY A 15 -16.38 9.87 -2.62
N LEU A 16 -17.21 10.83 -3.07
CA LEU A 16 -18.57 10.57 -3.54
C LEU A 16 -18.60 9.71 -4.81
N ILE A 17 -17.68 9.93 -5.75
CA ILE A 17 -17.55 9.09 -6.96
C ILE A 17 -17.24 7.64 -6.58
N ILE A 18 -16.28 7.41 -5.68
CA ILE A 18 -15.91 6.05 -5.25
C ILE A 18 -17.07 5.37 -4.52
N ILE A 19 -17.75 6.06 -3.60
CA ILE A 19 -18.94 5.51 -2.93
C ILE A 19 -20.04 5.19 -3.96
N GLY A 20 -20.27 6.08 -4.92
CA GLY A 20 -21.28 5.88 -5.98
C GLY A 20 -20.97 4.66 -6.84
N ILE A 21 -19.70 4.44 -7.18
CA ILE A 21 -19.26 3.29 -7.98
C ILE A 21 -19.35 2.01 -7.16
N ALA A 22 -18.88 2.02 -5.91
CA ALA A 22 -19.06 0.90 -5.00
C ALA A 22 -20.53 0.50 -4.91
N PHE A 23 -21.42 1.46 -4.64
CA PHE A 23 -22.86 1.21 -4.56
C PHE A 23 -23.45 0.69 -5.88
N TRP A 24 -22.99 1.19 -7.02
CA TRP A 24 -23.42 0.70 -8.33
C TRP A 24 -23.00 -0.75 -8.58
N VAL A 25 -21.79 -1.13 -8.17
CA VAL A 25 -21.29 -2.51 -8.28
C VAL A 25 -22.07 -3.44 -7.35
N THR A 26 -22.37 -3.02 -6.11
CA THR A 26 -23.10 -3.84 -5.13
C THR A 26 -24.58 -4.04 -5.45
N ARG A 27 -25.20 -3.18 -6.28
CA ARG A 27 -26.60 -3.32 -6.71
C ARG A 27 -26.94 -4.65 -7.38
N LYS A 28 -25.95 -5.35 -7.97
CA LYS A 28 -26.17 -6.66 -8.60
C LYS A 28 -26.43 -7.78 -7.59
N GLY A 29 -26.20 -7.53 -6.30
CA GLY A 29 -26.47 -8.43 -5.19
C GLY A 29 -25.44 -9.55 -5.08
N GLU A 30 -25.07 -9.89 -3.85
CA GLU A 30 -24.21 -11.04 -3.53
C GLU A 30 -25.10 -12.19 -3.07
N LYS A 31 -25.09 -13.30 -3.81
CA LYS A 31 -25.96 -14.46 -3.48
C LYS A 31 -25.18 -15.55 -2.76
N THR A 32 -23.86 -15.58 -2.92
CA THR A 32 -22.98 -16.62 -2.39
C THR A 32 -21.74 -16.05 -1.69
N SER A 33 -21.07 -16.87 -0.89
CA SER A 33 -19.77 -16.54 -0.30
C SER A 33 -18.68 -16.40 -1.38
N GLU A 34 -18.79 -17.09 -2.52
CA GLU A 34 -17.90 -16.90 -3.68
C GLU A 34 -18.08 -15.51 -4.31
N ASP A 35 -19.32 -15.00 -4.38
CA ASP A 35 -19.58 -13.64 -4.85
C ASP A 35 -18.93 -12.60 -3.93
N TYR A 36 -19.10 -12.75 -2.62
CA TYR A 36 -18.57 -11.82 -1.63
C TYR A 36 -17.04 -11.89 -1.52
N PHE A 37 -16.45 -13.07 -1.34
CA PHE A 37 -15.03 -13.22 -1.06
C PHE A 37 -14.13 -13.32 -2.30
N LEU A 38 -14.67 -13.75 -3.44
CA LEU A 38 -13.90 -14.01 -4.68
C LEU A 38 -14.49 -13.29 -5.91
N ALA A 39 -15.38 -12.31 -5.73
CA ALA A 39 -15.99 -11.53 -6.81
C ALA A 39 -16.65 -12.40 -7.91
N GLY A 40 -17.16 -13.58 -7.53
CA GLY A 40 -17.76 -14.55 -8.44
C GLY A 40 -16.81 -15.03 -9.54
N LYS A 41 -15.49 -14.95 -9.31
CA LYS A 41 -14.43 -15.32 -10.26
C LYS A 41 -14.59 -14.66 -11.63
N SER A 42 -15.01 -13.39 -11.63
CA SER A 42 -15.44 -12.69 -12.84
C SER A 42 -14.50 -11.56 -13.28
N LEU A 43 -13.38 -11.35 -12.58
CA LEU A 43 -12.51 -10.21 -12.85
C LEU A 43 -11.70 -10.41 -14.14
N PRO A 44 -11.64 -9.41 -15.04
CA PRO A 44 -10.75 -9.40 -16.19
C PRO A 44 -9.29 -9.11 -15.77
N TRP A 45 -8.33 -9.49 -16.62
CA TRP A 45 -6.89 -9.38 -16.34
C TRP A 45 -6.43 -7.98 -15.90
N TRP A 46 -6.93 -6.92 -16.56
CA TRP A 46 -6.52 -5.55 -16.24
C TRP A 46 -7.04 -5.09 -14.88
N ALA A 47 -8.23 -5.55 -14.46
CA ALA A 47 -8.78 -5.26 -13.13
C ALA A 47 -8.01 -6.02 -12.05
N ILE A 48 -7.61 -7.26 -12.32
CA ILE A 48 -6.75 -8.04 -11.42
C ILE A 48 -5.41 -7.32 -11.22
N GLY A 49 -4.73 -6.95 -12.32
CA GLY A 49 -3.43 -6.31 -12.23
C GLY A 49 -3.49 -4.92 -11.59
N ALA A 50 -4.48 -4.10 -11.94
CA ALA A 50 -4.70 -2.82 -11.27
C ALA A 50 -4.96 -3.03 -9.78
N SER A 51 -5.83 -3.96 -9.42
CA SER A 51 -6.20 -4.11 -8.01
C SER A 51 -5.12 -4.79 -7.16
N LEU A 52 -4.22 -5.58 -7.75
CA LEU A 52 -2.97 -6.03 -7.11
C LEU A 52 -2.07 -4.85 -6.73
N ILE A 53 -1.91 -3.89 -7.65
CA ILE A 53 -1.11 -2.69 -7.41
C ILE A 53 -1.80 -1.76 -6.42
N ALA A 54 -3.12 -1.56 -6.53
CA ALA A 54 -3.89 -0.75 -5.59
C ALA A 54 -3.81 -1.26 -4.15
N ALA A 55 -3.82 -2.59 -3.97
CA ALA A 55 -3.72 -3.20 -2.64
C ALA A 55 -2.31 -3.08 -2.06
N ASN A 56 -1.30 -3.11 -2.91
CA ASN A 56 0.09 -3.01 -2.51
C ASN A 56 0.55 -1.57 -2.23
N ILE A 57 0.07 -0.59 -2.99
CA ILE A 57 0.40 0.81 -2.72
C ILE A 57 -0.46 1.30 -1.55
N SER A 58 0.13 1.27 -0.37
CA SER A 58 -0.45 1.75 0.88
C SER A 58 0.21 3.05 1.35
N ALA A 59 -0.19 3.56 2.52
CA ALA A 59 0.57 4.61 3.21
C ALA A 59 2.03 4.21 3.45
N GLU A 60 2.31 2.94 3.78
CA GLU A 60 3.68 2.45 3.98
C GLU A 60 4.50 2.58 2.70
N GLN A 61 3.90 2.25 1.57
CA GLN A 61 4.56 2.35 0.28
C GLN A 61 4.81 3.80 -0.11
N PHE A 62 3.82 4.67 0.02
CA PHE A 62 3.94 6.05 -0.45
C PHE A 62 4.82 6.90 0.48
N ILE A 63 4.63 6.77 1.80
CA ILE A 63 5.34 7.56 2.82
C ILE A 63 6.68 6.90 3.15
N GLY A 64 6.66 5.61 3.50
CA GLY A 64 7.86 4.89 3.96
C GLY A 64 8.90 4.65 2.87
N MET A 65 8.50 4.36 1.62
CA MET A 65 9.49 4.30 0.54
C MET A 65 10.00 5.68 0.15
N SER A 66 9.21 6.74 0.29
CA SER A 66 9.72 8.10 0.08
C SER A 66 10.74 8.46 1.16
N GLY A 67 10.47 8.11 2.42
CA GLY A 67 11.43 8.25 3.50
C GLY A 67 12.69 7.40 3.31
N SER A 68 12.54 6.18 2.79
CA SER A 68 13.68 5.34 2.42
C SER A 68 14.46 5.90 1.22
N GLY A 69 13.78 6.51 0.25
CA GLY A 69 14.40 7.23 -0.86
C GLY A 69 15.17 8.47 -0.39
N PHE A 70 14.67 9.17 0.63
CA PHE A 70 15.38 10.25 1.30
C PHE A 70 16.64 9.75 2.03
N ALA A 71 16.49 8.67 2.81
CA ALA A 71 17.57 8.15 3.66
C ALA A 71 18.64 7.37 2.88
N ILE A 72 18.22 6.47 2.00
CA ILE A 72 19.06 5.48 1.31
C ILE A 72 19.19 5.80 -0.19
N GLY A 73 18.12 6.27 -0.83
CA GLY A 73 18.11 6.53 -2.27
C GLY A 73 17.45 5.42 -3.08
N LEU A 74 17.85 5.31 -4.35
CA LEU A 74 17.27 4.43 -5.36
C LEU A 74 17.48 2.94 -5.07
N ALA A 75 18.45 2.56 -4.23
CA ALA A 75 18.67 1.17 -3.83
C ALA A 75 17.39 0.48 -3.31
N ILE A 76 16.53 1.22 -2.60
CA ILE A 76 15.26 0.69 -2.07
C ILE A 76 14.29 0.24 -3.17
N ALA A 77 14.42 0.78 -4.39
CA ALA A 77 13.65 0.35 -5.56
C ALA A 77 13.84 -1.13 -5.89
N SER A 78 14.90 -1.77 -5.37
CA SER A 78 15.10 -3.22 -5.45
C SER A 78 13.91 -4.02 -4.93
N TYR A 79 13.19 -3.53 -3.89
CA TYR A 79 11.95 -4.18 -3.42
C TYR A 79 10.89 -4.27 -4.53
N GLU A 80 10.72 -3.19 -5.30
CA GLU A 80 9.73 -3.09 -6.37
C GLU A 80 10.13 -3.86 -7.63
N TRP A 81 11.39 -3.73 -8.04
CA TRP A 81 11.88 -4.40 -9.24
C TRP A 81 12.03 -5.91 -9.04
N MET A 82 12.47 -6.36 -7.86
CA MET A 82 12.48 -7.79 -7.52
C MET A 82 11.07 -8.34 -7.31
N ALA A 83 10.12 -7.52 -6.87
CA ALA A 83 8.71 -7.89 -6.85
C ALA A 83 8.16 -8.14 -8.27
N ALA A 84 8.56 -7.34 -9.27
CA ALA A 84 8.13 -7.54 -10.66
C ALA A 84 8.53 -8.91 -11.20
N ILE A 85 9.79 -9.34 -11.00
CA ILE A 85 10.21 -10.70 -11.43
C ILE A 85 9.55 -11.80 -10.59
N THR A 86 9.36 -11.55 -9.29
CA THR A 86 8.67 -12.50 -8.40
C THR A 86 7.24 -12.75 -8.83
N LEU A 87 6.52 -11.69 -9.23
CA LEU A 87 5.17 -11.78 -9.78
C LEU A 87 5.13 -12.72 -10.99
N ILE A 88 6.08 -12.64 -11.92
CA ILE A 88 6.16 -13.55 -13.07
C ILE A 88 6.33 -15.01 -12.62
N ILE A 89 7.19 -15.27 -11.62
CA ILE A 89 7.39 -16.61 -11.04
C ILE A 89 6.09 -17.12 -10.41
N VAL A 90 5.42 -16.29 -9.59
CA VAL A 90 4.14 -16.63 -8.95
C VAL A 90 3.08 -16.94 -10.01
N GLY A 91 2.94 -16.09 -11.03
CA GLY A 91 1.98 -16.28 -12.11
C GLY A 91 2.22 -17.56 -12.90
N LYS A 92 3.48 -17.91 -13.16
CA LYS A 92 3.83 -19.09 -13.96
C LYS A 92 3.75 -20.39 -13.17
N PHE A 93 4.18 -20.40 -11.91
CA PHE A 93 4.38 -21.65 -11.16
C PHE A 93 3.39 -21.86 -9.99
N PHE A 94 2.95 -20.80 -9.32
CA PHE A 94 2.14 -20.91 -8.10
C PHE A 94 0.64 -20.87 -8.43
N LEU A 95 0.24 -19.91 -9.28
CA LEU A 95 -1.16 -19.75 -9.66
C LEU A 95 -1.83 -20.98 -10.28
N PRO A 96 -1.17 -21.76 -11.17
CA PRO A 96 -1.79 -22.97 -11.72
C PRO A 96 -2.26 -23.92 -10.62
N ILE A 97 -1.43 -24.08 -9.57
CA ILE A 97 -1.70 -24.97 -8.44
C ILE A 97 -2.89 -24.46 -7.61
N PHE A 98 -2.93 -23.15 -7.32
CA PHE A 98 -3.99 -22.58 -6.48
C PHE A 98 -5.36 -22.58 -7.17
N LEU A 99 -5.39 -22.23 -8.47
CA LEU A 99 -6.63 -22.20 -9.24
C LEU A 99 -7.19 -23.60 -9.51
N GLU A 100 -6.32 -24.58 -9.80
CA GLU A 100 -6.74 -25.99 -9.95
C GLU A 100 -7.41 -26.52 -8.68
N LYS A 101 -6.87 -26.16 -7.50
CA LYS A 101 -7.39 -26.60 -6.21
C LYS A 101 -8.63 -25.84 -5.72
N LYS A 102 -9.12 -24.84 -6.46
CA LYS A 102 -10.32 -24.02 -6.17
C LYS A 102 -10.37 -23.50 -4.72
N LEU A 103 -9.25 -22.95 -4.26
CA LEU A 103 -9.08 -22.48 -2.88
C LEU A 103 -9.72 -21.11 -2.66
N TYR A 104 -10.25 -20.87 -1.47
CA TYR A 104 -10.61 -19.54 -0.97
C TYR A 104 -9.43 -18.90 -0.25
N THR A 105 -8.62 -19.70 0.46
CA THR A 105 -7.57 -19.19 1.33
C THR A 105 -6.26 -19.98 1.16
N ILE A 106 -5.13 -19.33 1.47
CA ILE A 106 -3.83 -20.00 1.57
C ILE A 106 -3.78 -20.99 2.76
N PRO A 107 -4.42 -20.74 3.92
CA PRO A 107 -4.63 -21.80 4.92
C PRO A 107 -5.24 -23.09 4.33
N GLU A 108 -6.26 -23.01 3.46
CA GLU A 108 -6.82 -24.20 2.79
C GLU A 108 -5.78 -24.94 1.93
N PHE A 109 -4.85 -24.22 1.28
CA PHE A 109 -3.72 -24.84 0.59
C PHE A 109 -2.86 -25.67 1.55
N ILE A 110 -2.57 -25.11 2.73
CA ILE A 110 -1.78 -25.76 3.77
C ILE A 110 -2.49 -27.00 4.33
N GLU A 111 -3.81 -26.96 4.50
CA GLU A 111 -4.59 -28.13 4.90
C GLU A 111 -4.47 -29.27 3.87
N LYS A 112 -4.66 -28.97 2.58
CA LYS A 112 -4.55 -29.98 1.52
C LYS A 112 -3.15 -30.56 1.38
N ARG A 113 -2.11 -29.80 1.72
CA ARG A 113 -0.71 -30.22 1.58
C ARG A 113 -0.15 -30.87 2.84
N TYR A 114 -0.60 -30.46 4.01
CA TYR A 114 -0.03 -30.85 5.30
C TYR A 114 -1.12 -31.37 6.25
N SER A 115 -1.74 -30.49 7.05
CA SER A 115 -2.74 -30.90 8.05
C SER A 115 -3.69 -29.77 8.41
N GLU A 116 -4.87 -30.14 8.90
CA GLU A 116 -5.88 -29.23 9.43
C GLU A 116 -5.36 -28.43 10.64
N ARG A 117 -4.57 -29.06 11.53
CA ARG A 117 -3.98 -28.37 12.69
C ARG A 117 -3.08 -27.22 12.26
N LEU A 118 -2.25 -27.42 11.24
CA LEU A 118 -1.36 -26.37 10.74
C LEU A 118 -2.14 -25.24 10.06
N LYS A 119 -3.20 -25.55 9.31
CA LYS A 119 -4.13 -24.54 8.77
C LYS A 119 -4.62 -23.60 9.87
N THR A 120 -5.15 -24.16 10.94
CA THR A 120 -5.79 -23.37 12.01
C THR A 120 -4.79 -22.51 12.77
N ILE A 121 -3.57 -23.02 13.02
CA ILE A 121 -2.49 -22.23 13.63
C ILE A 121 -2.16 -21.02 12.74
N LEU A 122 -1.96 -21.24 11.43
CA LEU A 122 -1.64 -20.15 10.50
C LEU A 122 -2.79 -19.16 10.33
N ALA A 123 -4.04 -19.64 10.30
CA ALA A 123 -5.21 -18.78 10.23
C ALA A 123 -5.28 -17.82 11.43
N ILE A 124 -5.03 -18.30 12.65
CA ILE A 124 -5.00 -17.46 13.87
C ILE A 124 -3.85 -16.45 13.81
N PHE A 125 -2.67 -16.87 13.37
CA PHE A 125 -1.52 -15.98 13.22
C PHE A 125 -1.75 -14.90 12.17
N TRP A 126 -2.32 -15.22 11.02
CA TRP A 126 -2.60 -14.23 9.98
C TRP A 126 -3.70 -13.26 10.38
N ILE A 127 -4.78 -13.71 11.02
CA ILE A 127 -5.81 -12.81 11.56
C ILE A 127 -5.18 -11.86 12.59
N SER A 128 -4.38 -12.39 13.52
CA SER A 128 -3.69 -11.56 14.53
C SER A 128 -2.77 -10.54 13.87
N LEU A 129 -1.95 -10.96 12.90
CA LEU A 129 -1.04 -10.08 12.17
C LEU A 129 -1.80 -8.97 11.43
N TYR A 130 -2.86 -9.31 10.69
CA TYR A 130 -3.65 -8.31 9.97
C TYR A 130 -4.35 -7.32 10.90
N VAL A 131 -4.92 -7.78 12.01
CA VAL A 131 -5.67 -6.92 12.92
C VAL A 131 -4.74 -6.04 13.76
N PHE A 132 -3.75 -6.63 14.42
CA PHE A 132 -2.94 -5.91 15.40
C PHE A 132 -1.82 -5.09 14.76
N VAL A 133 -1.28 -5.54 13.63
CA VAL A 133 -0.16 -4.90 12.96
C VAL A 133 -0.64 -4.15 11.72
N ASN A 134 -1.07 -4.84 10.66
CA ASN A 134 -1.24 -4.20 9.36
C ASN A 134 -2.38 -3.16 9.33
N LEU A 135 -3.58 -3.51 9.79
CA LEU A 135 -4.72 -2.57 9.80
C LEU A 135 -4.42 -1.37 10.71
N THR A 136 -3.85 -1.62 11.90
CA THR A 136 -3.45 -0.60 12.86
C THR A 136 -2.43 0.37 12.26
N SER A 137 -1.36 -0.15 11.66
CA SER A 137 -0.28 0.65 11.06
C SER A 137 -0.77 1.46 9.86
N VAL A 138 -1.55 0.85 8.96
CA VAL A 138 -2.07 1.55 7.77
C VAL A 138 -3.04 2.66 8.15
N LEU A 139 -3.92 2.44 9.14
CA LEU A 139 -4.80 3.49 9.67
C LEU A 139 -4.00 4.64 10.28
N TYR A 140 -3.00 4.34 11.10
CA TYR A 140 -2.19 5.35 11.77
C TYR A 140 -1.35 6.16 10.79
N LEU A 141 -0.59 5.50 9.92
CA LEU A 141 0.27 6.15 8.91
C LEU A 141 -0.58 6.96 7.92
N GLY A 142 -1.70 6.39 7.48
CA GLY A 142 -2.65 7.08 6.61
C GLY A 142 -3.22 8.33 7.25
N ALA A 143 -3.70 8.23 8.50
CA ALA A 143 -4.25 9.39 9.21
C ALA A 143 -3.18 10.45 9.54
N THR A 144 -1.95 10.03 9.81
CA THR A 144 -0.83 10.95 10.04
C THR A 144 -0.53 11.76 8.78
N ALA A 145 -0.52 11.13 7.61
CA ALA A 145 -0.34 11.87 6.36
C ALA A 145 -1.49 12.84 6.08
N LEU A 146 -2.74 12.47 6.38
CA LEU A 146 -3.87 13.39 6.26
C LEU A 146 -3.74 14.58 7.22
N ASP A 147 -3.33 14.35 8.48
CA ASP A 147 -3.08 15.40 9.47
C ASP A 147 -1.96 16.36 9.04
N THR A 148 -0.90 15.84 8.42
CA THR A 148 0.21 16.65 7.89
C THR A 148 -0.18 17.46 6.66
N ILE A 149 -1.01 16.92 5.76
CA ILE A 149 -1.36 17.59 4.49
C ILE A 149 -2.54 18.57 4.66
N MET A 150 -3.60 18.16 5.36
CA MET A 150 -4.82 18.97 5.55
C MET A 150 -4.80 19.81 6.82
N GLY A 151 -4.14 19.30 7.86
CA GLY A 151 -4.14 19.87 9.21
C GLY A 151 -2.88 20.66 9.51
N SER A 152 -2.37 20.46 10.71
CA SER A 152 -1.15 21.10 11.22
C SER A 152 0.04 20.15 11.35
N GLY A 153 -0.14 18.85 11.10
CA GLY A 153 0.88 17.83 11.37
C GLY A 153 1.14 17.58 12.87
N THR A 154 0.38 18.22 13.77
CA THR A 154 0.56 18.11 15.22
C THR A 154 -0.25 16.96 15.84
N GLY A 155 -0.98 16.21 15.02
CA GLY A 155 -1.94 15.19 15.42
C GLY A 155 -3.27 15.75 15.91
N SER A 156 -3.63 16.98 15.53
CA SER A 156 -4.87 17.64 15.96
C SER A 156 -6.12 17.03 15.32
N ILE A 157 -5.99 16.56 14.08
CA ILE A 157 -7.07 15.90 13.33
C ILE A 157 -6.81 14.40 13.13
N LEU A 158 -5.80 13.83 13.78
CA LEU A 158 -5.43 12.42 13.67
C LEU A 158 -6.61 11.48 13.94
N LEU A 159 -7.31 11.64 15.06
CA LEU A 159 -8.42 10.76 15.43
C LEU A 159 -9.61 10.88 14.44
N PRO A 160 -10.07 12.10 14.07
CA PRO A 160 -11.02 12.27 12.97
C PRO A 160 -10.58 11.61 11.65
N CYS A 161 -9.30 11.69 11.29
CA CYS A 161 -8.77 11.05 10.08
C CYS A 161 -8.79 9.51 10.17
N ILE A 162 -8.42 8.92 11.32
CA ILE A 162 -8.53 7.47 11.55
C ILE A 162 -9.97 7.01 11.39
N ILE A 163 -10.91 7.70 12.06
CA ILE A 163 -12.34 7.36 12.01
C ILE A 163 -12.87 7.54 10.58
N GLY A 164 -12.50 8.62 9.88
CA GLY A 164 -12.90 8.88 8.50
C GLY A 164 -12.44 7.79 7.54
N LEU A 165 -11.16 7.40 7.59
CA LEU A 165 -10.60 6.32 6.79
C LEU A 165 -11.29 4.97 7.09
N ALA A 166 -11.52 4.68 8.37
CA ALA A 166 -12.19 3.45 8.78
C ALA A 166 -13.64 3.40 8.30
N LEU A 167 -14.41 4.47 8.46
CA LEU A 167 -15.78 4.56 7.96
C LEU A 167 -15.83 4.41 6.43
N PHE A 168 -14.90 5.06 5.73
CA PHE A 168 -14.82 4.96 4.28
C PHE A 168 -14.50 3.53 3.82
N ALA A 169 -13.55 2.86 4.49
CA ALA A 169 -13.24 1.45 4.22
C ALA A 169 -14.44 0.54 4.52
N ALA A 170 -15.15 0.77 5.64
CA ALA A 170 -16.33 0.00 6.02
C ALA A 170 -17.46 0.13 4.99
N LEU A 171 -17.73 1.35 4.49
CA LEU A 171 -18.87 1.68 3.63
C LEU A 171 -18.93 0.84 2.35
N TYR A 172 -17.80 0.51 1.74
CA TYR A 172 -17.81 -0.34 0.54
C TYR A 172 -17.22 -1.74 0.74
N SER A 173 -16.30 -1.93 1.68
CA SER A 173 -15.71 -3.25 1.93
C SER A 173 -16.71 -4.21 2.56
N LEU A 174 -17.45 -3.77 3.59
CA LEU A 174 -18.37 -4.65 4.32
C LEU A 174 -19.61 -4.99 3.48
N TRP A 175 -20.09 -4.08 2.65
CA TRP A 175 -21.32 -4.30 1.87
C TRP A 175 -21.08 -4.78 0.44
N GLY A 176 -19.85 -4.64 -0.09
CA GLY A 176 -19.59 -4.91 -1.50
C GLY A 176 -18.56 -5.98 -1.84
N GLY A 177 -17.93 -6.57 -0.82
CA GLY A 177 -17.02 -7.69 -0.99
C GLY A 177 -15.86 -7.39 -1.92
N LEU A 178 -15.16 -8.45 -2.37
CA LEU A 178 -13.99 -8.32 -3.21
C LEU A 178 -14.30 -7.65 -4.57
N ALA A 179 -15.51 -7.80 -5.09
CA ALA A 179 -15.90 -7.20 -6.36
C ALA A 179 -15.90 -5.66 -6.29
N ALA A 180 -16.59 -5.08 -5.30
CA ALA A 180 -16.61 -3.64 -5.13
C ALA A 180 -15.20 -3.09 -4.91
N VAL A 181 -14.40 -3.76 -4.08
CA VAL A 181 -13.00 -3.40 -3.84
C VAL A 181 -12.21 -3.39 -5.15
N ALA A 182 -12.23 -4.48 -5.92
CA ALA A 182 -11.46 -4.56 -7.16
C ALA A 182 -11.87 -3.51 -8.21
N TRP A 183 -13.16 -3.17 -8.28
CA TRP A 183 -13.65 -2.16 -9.23
C TRP A 183 -13.33 -0.74 -8.80
N THR A 184 -13.38 -0.42 -7.50
CA THR A 184 -12.89 0.87 -7.01
C THR A 184 -11.39 0.97 -7.27
N ASP A 185 -10.63 -0.08 -7.00
CA ASP A 185 -9.17 -0.10 -7.13
C ASP A 185 -8.66 0.22 -8.54
N VAL A 186 -9.39 -0.18 -9.59
CA VAL A 186 -9.05 0.18 -10.98
C VAL A 186 -8.93 1.70 -11.14
N ILE A 187 -9.89 2.44 -10.59
CA ILE A 187 -9.94 3.90 -10.69
C ILE A 187 -8.84 4.50 -9.83
N GLN A 188 -8.65 3.94 -8.64
CA GLN A 188 -7.65 4.38 -7.69
C GLN A 188 -6.23 4.25 -8.24
N VAL A 189 -5.91 3.15 -8.93
CA VAL A 189 -4.58 2.98 -9.53
C VAL A 189 -4.30 3.98 -10.63
N VAL A 190 -5.28 4.29 -11.48
CA VAL A 190 -5.11 5.34 -12.51
C VAL A 190 -4.83 6.67 -11.84
N LEU A 191 -5.62 7.02 -10.83
CA LEU A 191 -5.45 8.26 -10.09
C LEU A 191 -4.11 8.33 -9.36
N LEU A 192 -3.67 7.23 -8.75
CA LEU A 192 -2.42 7.15 -8.02
C LEU A 192 -1.21 7.23 -8.94
N ILE A 193 -1.21 6.49 -10.05
CA ILE A 193 -0.11 6.56 -11.02
C ILE A 193 -0.03 7.98 -11.60
N ALA A 194 -1.16 8.54 -12.05
CA ALA A 194 -1.18 9.88 -12.61
C ALA A 194 -0.77 10.95 -11.58
N GLY A 195 -1.39 10.96 -10.40
CA GLY A 195 -1.10 11.92 -9.32
C GLY A 195 0.33 11.79 -8.82
N GLY A 196 0.83 10.56 -8.70
CA GLY A 196 2.21 10.25 -8.34
C GLY A 196 3.22 10.77 -9.36
N LEU A 197 3.03 10.47 -10.64
CA LEU A 197 3.91 10.95 -11.71
C LEU A 197 3.88 12.48 -11.84
N ILE A 198 2.72 13.10 -11.69
CA ILE A 198 2.59 14.57 -11.66
C ILE A 198 3.34 15.15 -10.46
N THR A 199 3.22 14.54 -9.28
CA THR A 199 3.94 14.96 -8.08
C THR A 199 5.45 14.86 -8.28
N SER A 200 5.95 13.73 -8.81
CA SER A 200 7.36 13.56 -9.13
C SER A 200 7.86 14.54 -10.19
N PHE A 201 7.05 14.83 -11.23
CA PHE A 201 7.38 15.82 -12.24
C PHE A 201 7.54 17.21 -11.63
N ILE A 202 6.58 17.65 -10.82
CA ILE A 202 6.62 18.97 -10.17
C ILE A 202 7.84 19.03 -9.24
N ALA A 203 8.06 18.01 -8.42
CA ALA A 203 9.22 17.94 -7.52
C ALA A 203 10.55 18.06 -8.30
N LEU A 204 10.72 17.30 -9.38
CA LEU A 204 11.91 17.39 -10.24
C LEU A 204 12.08 18.76 -10.89
N SER A 205 10.99 19.43 -11.27
CA SER A 205 11.05 20.77 -11.86
C SER A 205 11.59 21.83 -10.88
N HIS A 206 11.46 21.61 -9.57
CA HIS A 206 11.97 22.53 -8.54
C HIS A 206 13.48 22.42 -8.28
N VAL A 207 14.09 21.29 -8.66
CA VAL A 207 15.55 21.10 -8.61
C VAL A 207 16.21 21.29 -9.97
N SER A 208 15.41 21.39 -11.03
CA SER A 208 15.87 21.58 -12.40
C SER A 208 16.19 23.05 -12.70
N PRO A 209 17.40 23.37 -13.21
CA PRO A 209 17.73 24.74 -13.61
C PRO A 209 16.88 25.28 -14.77
N ASP A 210 16.39 24.39 -15.65
CA ASP A 210 15.61 24.69 -16.86
C ASP A 210 14.13 24.31 -16.73
N GLY A 211 13.69 23.82 -15.55
CA GLY A 211 12.36 23.30 -15.30
C GLY A 211 12.03 21.98 -16.01
N SER A 212 13.01 21.36 -16.68
CA SER A 212 12.81 20.10 -17.42
C SER A 212 13.00 18.87 -16.54
N LEU A 213 12.31 17.78 -16.88
CA LEU A 213 12.48 16.48 -16.22
C LEU A 213 13.93 15.99 -16.24
N ILE A 214 14.57 16.09 -17.42
CA ILE A 214 15.93 15.60 -17.62
C ILE A 214 16.91 16.46 -16.80
N GLY A 215 16.72 17.78 -16.79
CA GLY A 215 17.50 18.68 -15.95
C GLY A 215 17.32 18.38 -14.47
N GLY A 216 16.11 18.04 -14.03
CA GLY A 216 15.83 17.63 -12.64
C GLY A 216 16.55 16.35 -12.26
N PHE A 217 16.49 15.30 -13.10
CA PHE A 217 17.22 14.05 -12.88
C PHE A 217 18.74 14.27 -12.85
N LYS A 218 19.25 15.10 -13.74
CA LYS A 218 20.67 15.47 -13.77
C LYS A 218 21.07 16.19 -12.48
N ALA A 219 20.27 17.16 -12.03
CA ALA A 219 20.56 17.94 -10.83
C ALA A 219 20.62 17.05 -9.56
N ILE A 220 19.65 16.14 -9.38
CA ILE A 220 19.68 15.23 -8.21
C ILE A 220 20.82 14.22 -8.28
N TYR A 221 21.20 13.77 -9.47
CA TYR A 221 22.34 12.85 -9.64
C TYR A 221 23.68 13.55 -9.40
N GLU A 222 23.84 14.78 -9.86
CA GLU A 222 25.06 15.57 -9.63
C GLU A 222 25.21 15.97 -8.15
N HIS A 223 24.10 16.24 -7.47
CA HIS A 223 24.11 16.64 -6.06
C HIS A 223 24.30 15.46 -5.09
N ALA A 224 23.69 14.31 -5.37
CA ALA A 224 23.71 13.14 -4.49
C ALA A 224 23.89 11.83 -5.30
N PRO A 225 25.05 11.63 -5.97
CA PRO A 225 25.27 10.46 -6.84
C PRO A 225 25.20 9.13 -6.07
N GLU A 226 25.60 9.12 -4.80
CA GLU A 226 25.54 7.95 -3.92
C GLU A 226 24.10 7.45 -3.74
N LYS A 227 23.10 8.34 -3.79
CA LYS A 227 21.67 7.96 -3.74
C LYS A 227 21.22 7.17 -4.96
N PHE A 228 22.04 7.01 -5.99
CA PHE A 228 21.75 6.20 -7.17
C PHE A 228 22.50 4.87 -7.20
N SER A 229 23.31 4.58 -6.17
CA SER A 229 23.89 3.26 -5.98
C SER A 229 22.78 2.24 -5.72
N MET A 230 22.81 1.12 -6.47
CA MET A 230 21.79 0.07 -6.37
C MET A 230 22.23 -1.10 -5.50
N ILE A 231 23.54 -1.34 -5.39
CA ILE A 231 24.14 -2.46 -4.67
C ILE A 231 25.12 -1.87 -3.68
N LEU A 232 24.67 -1.74 -2.43
CA LEU A 232 25.41 -1.00 -1.42
C LEU A 232 26.63 -1.77 -0.92
N GLU A 233 27.73 -1.06 -0.74
CA GLU A 233 28.89 -1.45 0.04
C GLU A 233 28.80 -0.93 1.48
N LYS A 234 29.54 -1.55 2.40
CA LYS A 234 29.54 -1.12 3.81
C LYS A 234 30.12 0.28 3.94
N GLY A 235 29.42 1.16 4.63
CA GLY A 235 29.81 2.55 4.84
C GLY A 235 29.65 3.46 3.62
N GLU A 236 29.09 2.97 2.51
CA GLU A 236 28.87 3.77 1.30
C GLU A 236 27.81 4.87 1.53
N ILE A 237 26.70 4.52 2.19
CA ILE A 237 25.62 5.46 2.49
C ILE A 237 25.35 5.43 4.00
N ILE A 238 25.61 6.56 4.64
CA ILE A 238 25.20 6.80 6.02
C ILE A 238 23.90 7.59 6.00
N THR A 239 22.83 7.00 6.54
CA THR A 239 21.53 7.65 6.66
C THR A 239 21.63 8.91 7.54
N PRO A 240 20.70 9.88 7.42
CA PRO A 240 20.75 11.12 8.20
C PRO A 240 20.83 10.93 9.74
N ASN A 241 20.42 9.77 10.25
CA ASN A 241 20.50 9.42 11.68
C ASN A 241 21.76 8.60 12.04
N GLY A 242 22.77 8.54 11.16
CA GLY A 242 24.07 7.92 11.43
C GLY A 242 24.13 6.39 11.25
N LYS A 243 23.05 5.75 10.78
CA LYS A 243 23.04 4.31 10.50
C LYS A 243 23.56 4.03 9.09
N ASP A 244 24.44 3.05 8.96
CA ASP A 244 24.87 2.50 7.68
C ASP A 244 23.72 1.76 6.98
N ALA A 245 23.35 2.23 5.79
CA ALA A 245 22.24 1.69 5.00
C ALA A 245 22.48 0.25 4.52
N TRP A 246 23.74 -0.21 4.49
CA TRP A 246 24.07 -1.60 4.15
C TRP A 246 23.35 -2.62 5.06
N TRP A 247 23.10 -2.27 6.33
CA TRP A 247 22.37 -3.14 7.25
C TRP A 247 20.90 -3.32 6.88
N ASP A 248 20.31 -2.37 6.14
CA ASP A 248 18.95 -2.47 5.62
C ASP A 248 18.90 -3.13 4.25
N LEU A 249 19.89 -2.85 3.40
CA LEU A 249 20.02 -3.38 2.04
C LEU A 249 21.43 -3.95 1.80
N PRO A 250 21.72 -5.19 2.25
CA PRO A 250 23.09 -5.73 2.25
C PRO A 250 23.57 -6.17 0.87
N GLY A 251 23.96 -5.19 0.04
CA GLY A 251 24.60 -5.39 -1.26
C GLY A 251 23.88 -6.40 -2.14
N LEU A 252 24.61 -7.39 -2.66
CA LEU A 252 24.06 -8.41 -3.57
C LEU A 252 22.94 -9.27 -2.96
N ALA A 253 22.76 -9.29 -1.64
CA ALA A 253 21.66 -10.03 -1.01
C ALA A 253 20.28 -9.49 -1.43
N VAL A 254 20.19 -8.26 -1.96
CA VAL A 254 18.96 -7.75 -2.57
C VAL A 254 18.59 -8.50 -3.85
N LEU A 255 19.56 -9.04 -4.60
CA LEU A 255 19.31 -9.78 -5.85
C LEU A 255 19.21 -11.29 -5.65
N ILE A 256 19.99 -11.86 -4.74
CA ILE A 256 20.13 -13.33 -4.59
C ILE A 256 19.82 -13.86 -3.20
N GLY A 257 19.54 -12.98 -2.23
CA GLY A 257 19.41 -13.32 -0.82
C GLY A 257 18.00 -13.12 -0.26
N GLY A 258 17.94 -12.48 0.91
CA GLY A 258 16.73 -12.37 1.74
C GLY A 258 15.56 -11.65 1.07
N LEU A 259 15.80 -10.81 0.06
CA LEU A 259 14.72 -10.10 -0.64
C LEU A 259 13.79 -11.06 -1.40
N TRP A 260 14.29 -12.23 -1.83
CA TRP A 260 13.44 -13.29 -2.36
C TRP A 260 12.49 -13.86 -1.32
N VAL A 261 12.91 -13.99 -0.07
CA VAL A 261 12.05 -14.48 1.02
C VAL A 261 10.88 -13.52 1.23
N ALA A 262 11.17 -12.23 1.34
CA ALA A 262 10.15 -11.19 1.49
C ALA A 262 9.17 -11.18 0.30
N ASN A 263 9.68 -11.16 -0.93
CA ASN A 263 8.85 -11.08 -2.12
C ASN A 263 8.05 -12.36 -2.40
N LEU A 264 8.65 -13.55 -2.26
CA LEU A 264 7.92 -14.81 -2.50
C LEU A 264 6.82 -15.02 -1.46
N TYR A 265 7.08 -14.67 -0.19
CA TYR A 265 6.04 -14.67 0.83
C TYR A 265 4.92 -13.69 0.48
N TYR A 266 5.27 -12.42 0.21
CA TYR A 266 4.30 -11.36 -0.02
C TYR A 266 3.46 -11.59 -1.28
N TRP A 267 4.07 -11.92 -2.41
CA TRP A 267 3.34 -12.07 -3.68
C TRP A 267 2.79 -13.47 -3.91
N GLY A 268 3.44 -14.50 -3.36
CA GLY A 268 3.07 -15.89 -3.59
C GLY A 268 2.06 -16.44 -2.59
N PHE A 269 2.10 -16.00 -1.34
CA PHE A 269 1.36 -16.65 -0.24
C PHE A 269 0.59 -15.69 0.67
N ASN A 270 0.75 -14.39 0.55
CA ASN A 270 -0.01 -13.44 1.35
C ASN A 270 -1.48 -13.39 0.87
N GLN A 271 -2.41 -13.67 1.78
CA GLN A 271 -3.83 -13.85 1.45
C GLN A 271 -4.41 -12.66 0.68
N TYR A 272 -4.25 -11.43 1.16
CA TYR A 272 -4.91 -10.26 0.54
C TYR A 272 -4.36 -9.89 -0.84
N ILE A 273 -3.17 -10.36 -1.19
CA ILE A 273 -2.58 -10.18 -2.52
C ILE A 273 -3.07 -11.29 -3.45
N ILE A 274 -2.81 -12.55 -3.08
CA ILE A 274 -3.08 -13.69 -3.96
C ILE A 274 -4.59 -13.90 -4.20
N GLN A 275 -5.44 -13.55 -3.24
CA GLN A 275 -6.90 -13.70 -3.34
C GLN A 275 -7.50 -13.02 -4.58
N ARG A 276 -6.95 -11.88 -5.03
CA ARG A 276 -7.39 -11.16 -6.24
C ARG A 276 -7.14 -11.96 -7.51
N THR A 277 -6.07 -12.73 -7.54
CA THR A 277 -5.74 -13.61 -8.67
C THR A 277 -6.59 -14.87 -8.70
N LEU A 278 -7.09 -15.30 -7.53
CA LEU A 278 -8.06 -16.39 -7.38
C LEU A 278 -9.47 -15.99 -7.86
N ALA A 279 -9.76 -14.69 -7.90
CA ALA A 279 -11.01 -14.09 -8.37
C ALA A 279 -11.09 -13.91 -9.90
N ALA A 280 -10.15 -14.46 -10.65
CA ALA A 280 -10.12 -14.35 -12.10
C ALA A 280 -11.03 -15.37 -12.79
N LYS A 281 -11.45 -15.02 -14.02
CA LYS A 281 -12.23 -15.91 -14.89
C LYS A 281 -11.50 -17.17 -15.32
N SER A 282 -10.17 -17.09 -15.45
CA SER A 282 -9.33 -18.20 -15.91
C SER A 282 -7.88 -17.97 -15.50
N LEU A 283 -7.09 -19.04 -15.48
CA LEU A 283 -5.64 -18.96 -15.26
C LEU A 283 -4.96 -17.97 -16.24
N ARG A 284 -5.40 -17.93 -17.50
CA ARG A 284 -4.85 -17.01 -18.51
C ARG A 284 -5.12 -15.55 -18.14
N GLU A 285 -6.31 -15.24 -17.63
CA GLU A 285 -6.65 -13.90 -17.16
C GLU A 285 -5.85 -13.54 -15.90
N SER A 286 -5.68 -14.45 -14.94
CA SER A 286 -4.83 -14.23 -13.77
C SER A 286 -3.37 -13.97 -14.16
N GLN A 287 -2.81 -14.76 -15.07
CA GLN A 287 -1.42 -14.63 -15.53
C GLN A 287 -1.18 -13.31 -16.26
N ARG A 288 -2.11 -12.90 -17.13
CA ARG A 288 -2.07 -11.58 -17.78
C ARG A 288 -2.18 -10.44 -16.76
N GLY A 289 -3.04 -10.59 -15.75
CA GLY A 289 -3.19 -9.60 -14.69
C GLY A 289 -1.94 -9.46 -13.84
N ILE A 290 -1.32 -10.58 -13.47
CA ILE A 290 -0.03 -10.59 -12.78
C ILE A 290 1.08 -9.96 -13.63
N ALA A 291 1.16 -10.29 -14.92
CA ALA A 291 2.16 -9.71 -15.81
C ALA A 291 1.96 -8.19 -15.97
N PHE A 292 0.70 -7.73 -16.01
CA PHE A 292 0.37 -6.32 -16.02
C PHE A 292 0.76 -5.63 -14.71
N ALA A 293 0.50 -6.24 -13.55
CA ALA A 293 0.98 -5.74 -12.26
C ALA A 293 2.51 -5.68 -12.20
N ALA A 294 3.20 -6.71 -12.70
CA ALA A 294 4.66 -6.72 -12.78
C ALA A 294 5.23 -5.58 -13.63
N PHE A 295 4.55 -5.24 -14.73
CA PHE A 295 4.91 -4.06 -15.52
C PHE A 295 4.71 -2.76 -14.73
N LEU A 296 3.55 -2.58 -14.09
CA LEU A 296 3.27 -1.39 -13.29
C LEU A 296 4.26 -1.21 -12.13
N LYS A 297 4.75 -2.31 -11.54
CA LYS A 297 5.79 -2.31 -10.51
C LYS A 297 7.06 -1.57 -10.92
N LEU A 298 7.43 -1.61 -12.20
CA LEU A 298 8.62 -0.91 -12.70
C LEU A 298 8.48 0.61 -12.61
N LEU A 299 7.25 1.13 -12.63
CA LEU A 299 6.95 2.56 -12.56
C LEU A 299 6.90 3.08 -11.13
N ILE A 300 6.64 2.22 -10.14
CA ILE A 300 6.39 2.63 -8.76
C ILE A 300 7.56 3.40 -8.14
N PRO A 301 8.84 3.01 -8.32
CA PRO A 301 9.95 3.81 -7.78
C PRO A 301 10.01 5.25 -8.28
N LEU A 302 9.51 5.55 -9.49
CA LEU A 302 9.41 6.93 -9.98
C LEU A 302 8.40 7.76 -9.18
N ILE A 303 7.40 7.11 -8.59
CA ILE A 303 6.31 7.74 -7.84
C ILE A 303 6.65 7.83 -6.35
N VAL A 304 7.32 6.82 -5.78
CA VAL A 304 7.51 6.71 -4.32
C VAL A 304 8.96 6.79 -3.84
N VAL A 305 9.96 6.71 -4.73
CA VAL A 305 11.39 6.79 -4.32
C VAL A 305 12.02 8.08 -4.81
N ILE A 306 11.80 8.44 -6.08
CA ILE A 306 12.36 9.67 -6.66
C ILE A 306 11.95 10.93 -5.88
N PRO A 307 10.68 11.12 -5.45
CA PRO A 307 10.33 12.24 -4.58
C PRO A 307 11.14 12.26 -3.29
N GLY A 308 11.42 11.11 -2.67
CA GLY A 308 12.29 11.03 -1.50
C GLY A 308 13.69 11.60 -1.74
N ILE A 309 14.29 11.26 -2.88
CA ILE A 309 15.62 11.76 -3.28
C ILE A 309 15.57 13.27 -3.55
N VAL A 310 14.52 13.77 -4.22
CA VAL A 310 14.34 15.21 -4.44
C VAL A 310 14.21 15.96 -3.11
N ALA A 311 13.42 15.42 -2.18
CA ALA A 311 13.29 15.99 -0.84
C ALA A 311 14.63 16.02 -0.10
N PHE A 312 15.47 15.00 -0.24
CA PHE A 312 16.83 14.98 0.33
C PHE A 312 17.68 16.11 -0.22
N VAL A 313 17.74 16.26 -1.55
CA VAL A 313 18.53 17.32 -2.20
C VAL A 313 18.07 18.70 -1.75
N LEU A 314 16.76 18.96 -1.72
CA LEU A 314 16.19 20.25 -1.30
C LEU A 314 16.38 20.58 0.19
N ASN A 315 16.62 19.58 1.04
CA ASN A 315 16.83 19.76 2.49
C ASN A 315 18.28 19.53 2.92
N SER A 316 19.19 19.29 1.97
CA SER A 316 20.61 19.10 2.26
C SER A 316 21.33 20.44 2.35
N GLY A 317 22.32 20.53 3.23
CA GLY A 317 23.17 21.70 3.39
C GLY A 317 24.20 21.81 2.25
N PRO A 318 25.01 22.88 2.23
CA PRO A 318 26.09 23.06 1.25
C PRO A 318 27.14 21.95 1.28
N ASP A 319 27.24 21.23 2.39
CA ASP A 319 28.10 20.07 2.62
C ASP A 319 27.48 18.75 2.10
N GLY A 320 26.28 18.79 1.51
CA GLY A 320 25.55 17.63 1.03
C GLY A 320 24.88 16.82 2.14
N LEU A 321 24.91 17.30 3.39
CA LEU A 321 24.37 16.60 4.55
C LEU A 321 23.04 17.20 4.99
N VAL A 322 22.12 16.33 5.42
CA VAL A 322 20.89 16.75 6.08
C VAL A 322 21.15 16.82 7.57
N THR A 323 21.04 18.03 8.12
CA THR A 323 21.21 18.33 9.55
C THR A 323 19.98 19.04 10.08
N ALA A 324 19.90 19.22 11.40
CA ALA A 324 18.81 19.99 12.01
C ALA A 324 18.80 21.47 11.59
N GLN A 325 19.90 21.99 11.05
CA GLN A 325 19.99 23.35 10.53
C GLN A 325 19.60 23.47 9.05
N SER A 326 19.85 22.44 8.23
CA SER A 326 19.55 22.47 6.79
C SER A 326 18.13 22.00 6.46
N ALA A 327 17.61 21.03 7.21
CA ALA A 327 16.28 20.48 6.95
C ALA A 327 15.15 21.40 7.42
N ASP A 328 14.02 21.34 6.72
CA ASP A 328 12.77 21.94 7.17
C ASP A 328 12.39 21.44 8.58
N PRO A 329 11.86 22.31 9.48
CA PRO A 329 11.51 21.94 10.84
C PRO A 329 10.59 20.72 10.96
N SER A 330 9.77 20.45 9.93
CA SER A 330 8.92 19.27 9.88
C SER A 330 9.69 17.95 9.88
N PHE A 331 10.95 17.91 9.42
CA PHE A 331 11.78 16.70 9.48
C PHE A 331 12.41 16.45 10.84
N ILE A 332 12.29 17.37 11.80
CA ILE A 332 12.98 17.28 13.09
C ILE A 332 12.07 16.65 14.13
N GLY A 333 12.45 15.46 14.59
CA GLY A 333 11.74 14.75 15.64
C GLY A 333 12.00 15.32 17.04
N PRO A 334 11.21 14.92 18.05
CA PRO A 334 11.32 15.44 19.42
C PRO A 334 12.68 15.22 20.08
N LYS A 335 13.44 14.23 19.61
CA LYS A 335 14.79 13.90 20.11
C LYS A 335 15.92 14.47 19.24
N GLY A 336 15.59 15.34 18.28
CA GLY A 336 16.54 15.90 17.31
C GLY A 336 16.93 14.96 16.17
N ASN A 337 16.28 13.80 16.06
CA ASN A 337 16.47 12.86 14.94
C ASN A 337 15.73 13.32 13.69
N ILE A 338 16.24 12.96 12.52
CA ILE A 338 15.59 13.24 11.24
C ILE A 338 14.50 12.20 10.97
N ILE A 339 13.28 12.67 10.72
CA ILE A 339 12.10 11.88 10.36
C ILE A 339 12.00 11.83 8.83
N ASN A 340 12.75 10.91 8.22
CA ASN A 340 12.83 10.79 6.76
C ASN A 340 11.44 10.61 6.10
N ASP A 341 10.52 9.93 6.78
CA ASP A 341 9.15 9.64 6.32
C ASP A 341 8.33 10.91 6.04
N ASN A 342 8.74 12.08 6.55
CA ASN A 342 8.10 13.36 6.21
C ASN A 342 8.41 13.86 4.80
N ALA A 343 9.29 13.19 4.03
CA ALA A 343 9.67 13.57 2.67
C ALA A 343 8.47 13.75 1.73
N ALA A 344 7.59 12.74 1.63
CA ALA A 344 6.43 12.80 0.75
C ALA A 344 5.38 13.85 1.22
N PRO A 345 4.93 13.85 2.49
CA PRO A 345 4.01 14.87 2.99
C PRO A 345 4.54 16.30 2.83
N TRP A 346 5.83 16.52 3.09
CA TRP A 346 6.47 17.83 2.94
C TRP A 346 6.47 18.29 1.48
N LEU A 347 6.87 17.43 0.53
CA LEU A 347 6.84 17.80 -0.89
C LEU A 347 5.44 18.18 -1.36
N ILE A 348 4.42 17.42 -0.95
CA ILE A 348 3.02 17.71 -1.30
C ILE A 348 2.57 19.04 -0.72
N SER A 349 2.93 19.32 0.53
CA SER A 349 2.56 20.56 1.21
C SER A 349 3.28 21.79 0.61
N SER A 350 4.54 21.64 0.23
CA SER A 350 5.42 22.73 -0.18
C SER A 350 5.30 23.09 -1.67
N PHE A 351 5.19 22.10 -2.55
CA PHE A 351 5.37 22.33 -4.01
C PHE A 351 4.13 22.04 -4.86
N ILE A 352 3.21 21.19 -4.40
CA ILE A 352 2.04 20.86 -5.21
C ILE A 352 1.06 22.03 -5.22
N PRO A 353 0.60 22.52 -6.38
CA PRO A 353 -0.31 23.66 -6.43
C PRO A 353 -1.70 23.36 -5.85
N THR A 354 -2.39 24.41 -5.43
CA THR A 354 -3.81 24.37 -5.09
C THR A 354 -4.64 23.75 -6.23
N GLY A 355 -5.63 22.93 -5.88
CA GLY A 355 -6.38 22.07 -6.78
C GLY A 355 -5.73 20.69 -6.94
N LEU A 356 -4.45 20.64 -7.28
CA LEU A 356 -3.71 19.37 -7.39
C LEU A 356 -3.47 18.72 -6.03
N LYS A 357 -3.31 19.49 -4.95
CA LYS A 357 -3.21 18.93 -3.59
C LYS A 357 -4.43 18.09 -3.25
N GLY A 358 -5.64 18.57 -3.57
CA GLY A 358 -6.88 17.81 -3.40
C GLY A 358 -6.88 16.48 -4.15
N LEU A 359 -6.35 16.47 -5.38
CA LEU A 359 -6.26 15.27 -6.21
C LEU A 359 -5.23 14.25 -5.67
N VAL A 360 -4.06 14.72 -5.23
CA VAL A 360 -3.02 13.87 -4.64
C VAL A 360 -3.50 13.27 -3.32
N LEU A 361 -4.19 14.06 -2.49
CA LEU A 361 -4.78 13.59 -1.24
C LEU A 361 -5.88 12.56 -1.48
N ALA A 362 -6.72 12.78 -2.50
CA ALA A 362 -7.70 11.81 -2.95
C ALA A 362 -7.03 10.49 -3.34
N ALA A 363 -5.94 10.53 -4.12
CA ALA A 363 -5.16 9.37 -4.52
C ALA A 363 -4.52 8.63 -3.33
N LEU A 364 -3.98 9.37 -2.36
CA LEU A 364 -3.38 8.80 -1.15
C LEU A 364 -4.45 8.12 -0.29
N SER A 365 -5.58 8.79 -0.04
CA SER A 365 -6.70 8.24 0.71
C SER A 365 -7.29 7.02 0.01
N ALA A 366 -7.35 7.04 -1.32
CA ALA A 366 -7.72 5.90 -2.13
C ALA A 366 -6.88 4.66 -1.81
N ALA A 367 -5.56 4.80 -1.93
CA ALA A 367 -4.59 3.74 -1.70
C ALA A 367 -4.74 3.16 -0.29
N ILE A 368 -4.78 4.03 0.73
CA ILE A 368 -4.94 3.63 2.13
C ILE A 368 -6.20 2.78 2.30
N VAL A 369 -7.33 3.27 1.78
CA VAL A 369 -8.61 2.61 1.98
C VAL A 369 -8.71 1.32 1.14
N SER A 370 -8.11 1.25 -0.05
CA SER A 370 -7.96 -0.01 -0.81
C SER A 370 -7.18 -1.07 -0.02
N SER A 371 -6.05 -0.70 0.58
CA SER A 371 -5.27 -1.61 1.41
C SER A 371 -6.08 -2.08 2.64
N LEU A 372 -6.77 -1.17 3.34
CA LEU A 372 -7.65 -1.51 4.46
C LEU A 372 -8.76 -2.47 4.03
N ALA A 373 -9.47 -2.17 2.94
CA ALA A 373 -10.54 -3.00 2.42
C ALA A 373 -10.05 -4.40 2.03
N SER A 374 -8.83 -4.51 1.49
CA SER A 374 -8.19 -5.79 1.16
C SER A 374 -7.92 -6.62 2.41
N MET A 375 -7.30 -6.01 3.42
CA MET A 375 -6.98 -6.67 4.68
C MET A 375 -8.25 -7.08 5.44
N LEU A 376 -9.29 -6.24 5.45
CA LEU A 376 -10.59 -6.56 6.05
C LEU A 376 -11.24 -7.76 5.36
N ASN A 377 -11.29 -7.77 4.03
CA ASN A 377 -11.84 -8.89 3.26
C ASN A 377 -11.08 -10.18 3.54
N SER A 378 -9.75 -10.14 3.56
CA SER A 378 -8.94 -11.34 3.84
C SER A 378 -9.07 -11.83 5.28
N THR A 379 -9.09 -10.95 6.27
CA THR A 379 -9.38 -11.31 7.66
C THR A 379 -10.75 -11.97 7.78
N ALA A 380 -11.78 -11.40 7.14
CA ALA A 380 -13.11 -11.99 7.10
C ALA A 380 -13.15 -13.34 6.40
N THR A 381 -12.44 -13.49 5.28
CA THR A 381 -12.38 -14.75 4.53
C THR A 381 -11.73 -15.84 5.38
N ILE A 382 -10.54 -15.58 5.94
CA ILE A 382 -9.81 -16.54 6.77
C ILE A 382 -10.65 -16.91 8.00
N PHE A 383 -11.19 -15.93 8.71
CA PHE A 383 -12.02 -16.21 9.89
C PHE A 383 -13.26 -17.04 9.52
N THR A 384 -13.95 -16.69 8.45
CA THR A 384 -15.19 -17.37 8.08
C THR A 384 -14.94 -18.79 7.57
N MET A 385 -13.96 -18.97 6.69
CA MET A 385 -13.72 -20.22 5.99
C MET A 385 -12.82 -21.19 6.76
N ASP A 386 -11.82 -20.67 7.47
CA ASP A 386 -10.83 -21.50 8.16
C ASP A 386 -11.13 -21.73 9.64
N ILE A 387 -11.93 -20.85 10.26
CA ILE A 387 -12.27 -20.90 11.69
C ILE A 387 -13.76 -21.17 11.92
N TYR A 388 -14.65 -20.29 11.44
CA TYR A 388 -16.07 -20.37 11.71
C TYR A 388 -16.73 -21.61 11.08
N LYS A 389 -16.59 -21.80 9.77
CA LYS A 389 -17.21 -22.92 9.07
C LYS A 389 -16.72 -24.29 9.59
N PRO A 390 -15.42 -24.54 9.81
CA PRO A 390 -14.95 -25.86 10.22
C PRO A 390 -15.27 -26.20 11.68
N TYR A 391 -15.22 -25.21 12.58
CA TYR A 391 -15.30 -25.45 14.03
C TYR A 391 -16.62 -25.02 14.70
N PHE A 392 -17.30 -23.99 14.17
CA PHE A 392 -18.50 -23.44 14.79
C PHE A 392 -19.78 -23.83 14.05
N ASN A 393 -19.78 -23.84 12.72
CA ASN A 393 -20.96 -24.24 11.95
C ASN A 393 -20.60 -24.84 10.57
N ARG A 394 -20.43 -26.16 10.54
CA ARG A 394 -20.06 -26.93 9.33
C ARG A 394 -21.11 -26.90 8.22
N GLN A 395 -22.37 -26.63 8.57
CA GLN A 395 -23.50 -26.59 7.64
C GLN A 395 -24.04 -25.16 7.45
N ALA A 396 -23.22 -24.15 7.74
CA ALA A 396 -23.61 -22.76 7.55
C ALA A 396 -24.02 -22.50 6.09
N THR A 397 -25.19 -21.88 5.92
CA THR A 397 -25.66 -21.43 4.59
C THR A 397 -24.79 -20.30 4.07
N GLU A 398 -24.78 -20.11 2.74
CA GLU A 398 -24.02 -19.04 2.08
C GLU A 398 -24.30 -17.65 2.68
N GLY A 399 -25.58 -17.31 2.90
CA GLY A 399 -25.96 -16.03 3.51
C GLY A 399 -25.46 -15.88 4.95
N LYS A 400 -25.35 -16.99 5.71
CA LYS A 400 -24.77 -16.98 7.06
C LYS A 400 -23.26 -16.75 7.01
N LEU A 401 -22.56 -17.40 6.07
CA LEU A 401 -21.12 -17.20 5.86
C LEU A 401 -20.81 -15.73 5.53
N VAL A 402 -21.55 -15.12 4.59
CA VAL A 402 -21.39 -13.70 4.25
C VAL A 402 -21.63 -12.81 5.48
N SER A 403 -22.69 -13.08 6.25
CA SER A 403 -23.00 -12.29 7.45
C SER A 403 -21.89 -12.37 8.51
N VAL A 404 -21.31 -13.55 8.70
CA VAL A 404 -20.18 -13.76 9.62
C VAL A 404 -18.91 -13.08 9.10
N GLY A 405 -18.67 -13.12 7.79
CA GLY A 405 -17.60 -12.37 7.13
C GLY A 405 -17.70 -10.87 7.40
N ARG A 406 -18.89 -10.29 7.22
CA ARG A 406 -19.14 -8.87 7.50
C ARG A 406 -18.92 -8.52 8.97
N LEU A 407 -19.41 -9.36 9.88
CA LEU A 407 -19.26 -9.15 11.33
C LEU A 407 -17.78 -9.22 11.76
N SER A 408 -17.03 -10.19 11.23
CA SER A 408 -15.61 -10.37 11.54
C SER A 408 -14.74 -9.24 10.99
N ALA A 409 -14.98 -8.78 9.76
CA ALA A 409 -14.33 -7.58 9.23
C ALA A 409 -14.67 -6.34 10.07
N GLY A 410 -15.95 -6.14 10.44
CA GLY A 410 -16.36 -5.04 11.28
C GLY A 410 -15.67 -5.06 12.66
N ALA A 411 -15.60 -6.22 13.30
CA ALA A 411 -14.90 -6.40 14.57
C ALA A 411 -13.39 -6.12 14.45
N ALA A 412 -12.74 -6.64 13.40
CA ALA A 412 -11.35 -6.38 13.09
C ALA A 412 -11.07 -4.87 12.92
N LEU A 413 -11.94 -4.16 12.19
CA LEU A 413 -11.81 -2.72 11.98
C LEU A 413 -11.95 -1.93 13.29
N VAL A 414 -12.93 -2.29 14.14
CA VAL A 414 -13.10 -1.64 15.45
C VAL A 414 -11.86 -1.80 16.31
N VAL A 415 -11.29 -3.01 16.37
CA VAL A 415 -10.05 -3.26 17.13
C VAL A 415 -8.91 -2.41 16.57
N ALA A 416 -8.72 -2.38 15.25
CA ALA A 416 -7.67 -1.58 14.62
C ALA A 416 -7.83 -0.06 14.89
N VAL A 417 -9.06 0.46 14.85
CA VAL A 417 -9.36 1.87 15.18
C VAL A 417 -9.02 2.21 16.63
N LEU A 418 -9.27 1.29 17.57
CA LEU A 418 -8.93 1.49 18.99
C LEU A 418 -7.42 1.44 19.25
N LEU A 419 -6.68 0.65 18.47
CA LEU A 419 -5.23 0.49 18.64
C LEU A 419 -4.41 1.52 17.85
N ALA A 420 -4.88 1.99 16.70
CA ALA A 420 -4.13 2.87 15.81
C ALA A 420 -3.58 4.14 16.50
N PRO A 421 -4.34 4.85 17.36
CA PRO A 421 -3.81 6.02 18.07
C PRO A 421 -2.67 5.69 19.03
N GLN A 422 -2.57 4.45 19.52
CA GLN A 422 -1.55 4.02 20.49
C GLN A 422 -0.17 3.90 19.83
N LEU A 423 -0.11 3.74 18.51
CA LEU A 423 1.14 3.75 17.76
C LEU A 423 1.89 5.09 17.86
N LYS A 424 1.21 6.19 18.24
CA LYS A 424 1.86 7.47 18.51
C LYS A 424 2.89 7.40 19.66
N ASN A 425 2.70 6.47 20.59
CA ASN A 425 3.50 6.36 21.81
C ASN A 425 4.59 5.28 21.71
N LEU A 426 4.70 4.60 20.56
CA LEU A 426 5.74 3.62 20.24
C LEU A 426 6.81 4.30 19.39
#